data_AF-A0A3Q4GUM9-F1
#
_entry.id   AF-A0A3Q4GUM9-F1
#
_cell.length_a   1.000
_cell.length_b   1.000
_cell.length_c   1.000
_cell.angle_alpha   90.00
_cell.angle_beta   90.00
_cell.angle_gamma   90.00
#
_symmetry.space_group_name_H-M   'P 1'
#
loop_
_entity.id
_entity.type
_entity.pdbx_description
1 polymer ?
#
loop_
_entity_poly.entity_id
_entity_poly.type
_entity_poly.pdbx_seq_one_letter_code
_entity_poly.pdbx_strand_id
1 'polypeptide(L)'
;MFLSSLSDSTTDSVDRKEFWVNMPNLISHLKKVAEQKPQATYYNVDMIKYQVSADGIQSTPLNLAVSWRGDGTNIDLRIDYKYNTEALAAPVPLHDINFLVPVDGGIAKLQAMIPPATCKIFWSRYANITCLAGVGALLGRFQMIEGPCKPSQLAVQFTSEGSTLSGCDIQLVGTGYRLSLVKKRFAAGQFKHQKQWLTVFSLWFVYINAHGHFPTI
;
A
#
# COMPACT_ATOMS: atom_id res chain seq x y z
N MET A 1 20.95 8.90 12.38
CA MET A 1 20.70 8.81 10.92
C MET A 1 21.73 7.83 10.35
N PHE A 2 21.30 6.78 9.63
CA PHE A 2 22.21 5.73 9.16
C PHE A 2 22.83 6.03 7.79
N LEU A 3 22.21 6.92 7.02
CA LEU A 3 22.66 7.30 5.70
C LEU A 3 23.13 8.76 5.67
N SER A 4 24.20 9.01 4.91
CA SER A 4 24.60 10.34 4.45
C SER A 4 24.59 10.38 2.92
N SER A 5 23.96 11.40 2.34
CA SER A 5 24.03 11.69 0.90
C SER A 5 25.10 12.75 0.64
N LEU A 6 25.89 12.59 -0.42
CA LEU A 6 26.67 13.70 -0.97
C LEU A 6 25.73 14.64 -1.74
N SER A 7 25.90 15.94 -1.52
CA SER A 7 25.41 16.98 -2.43
C SER A 7 26.61 17.82 -2.84
N ASP A 8 27.38 17.35 -3.82
CA ASP A 8 28.11 18.17 -4.79
C ASP A 8 28.99 17.29 -5.68
N SER A 9 28.65 17.15 -6.96
CA SER A 9 29.57 17.10 -8.13
C SER A 9 28.84 16.64 -9.40
N THR A 10 28.43 17.63 -10.21
CA THR A 10 28.45 17.74 -11.69
C THR A 10 28.16 16.56 -12.64
N THR A 11 27.63 15.42 -12.19
CA THR A 11 27.02 14.39 -13.06
C THR A 11 25.85 13.70 -12.37
N ASP A 12 24.95 14.46 -11.75
CA ASP A 12 23.66 13.93 -11.30
C ASP A 12 22.81 13.62 -12.55
N SER A 13 22.86 12.38 -13.01
CA SER A 13 21.71 11.83 -13.73
C SER A 13 20.53 11.94 -12.77
N VAL A 14 19.51 12.72 -13.14
CA VAL A 14 18.33 13.07 -12.32
C VAL A 14 17.64 11.83 -11.71
N ASP A 15 17.89 10.65 -12.24
CA ASP A 15 17.24 9.39 -11.92
C ASP A 15 17.96 8.50 -10.87
N ARG A 16 19.14 8.90 -10.34
CA ARG A 16 19.89 8.09 -9.38
C ARG A 16 20.41 8.91 -8.21
N LYS A 17 20.32 8.37 -6.99
CA LYS A 17 20.88 8.97 -5.77
C LYS A 17 21.66 7.95 -4.97
N GLU A 18 22.88 8.33 -4.59
CA GLU A 18 23.79 7.47 -3.83
C GLU A 18 23.80 7.81 -2.34
N PHE A 19 23.90 6.78 -1.51
CA PHE A 19 23.89 6.89 -0.06
C PHE A 19 25.00 6.06 0.56
N TRP A 20 25.66 6.62 1.57
CA TRP A 20 26.71 5.95 2.33
C TRP A 20 26.20 5.58 3.71
N VAL A 21 26.52 4.37 4.15
CA VAL A 21 26.10 3.85 5.46
C VAL A 21 27.13 4.23 6.52
N ASN A 22 26.67 4.86 7.60
CA ASN A 22 27.49 5.06 8.79
C ASN A 22 27.60 3.74 9.57
N MET A 23 28.67 2.99 9.29
CA MET A 23 28.93 1.67 9.89
C MET A 23 28.97 1.69 11.43
N PRO A 24 29.64 2.64 12.11
CA PRO A 24 29.61 2.70 13.58
C PRO A 24 28.19 2.78 14.16
N ASN A 25 27.34 3.64 13.60
CA ASN A 25 25.96 3.79 14.04
C ASN A 25 25.14 2.53 13.75
N LEU A 26 25.33 1.93 12.56
CA LEU A 26 24.65 0.70 12.18
C LEU A 26 25.00 -0.46 13.13
N ILE A 27 26.29 -0.65 13.42
CA ILE A 27 26.76 -1.71 14.32
C ILE A 27 26.19 -1.51 15.73
N SER A 28 26.24 -0.28 16.27
CA SER A 28 25.66 0.03 17.59
C SER A 28 24.17 -0.29 17.66
N HIS A 29 23.43 0.08 16.60
CA HIS A 29 22.00 -0.22 16.51
C HIS A 29 21.73 -1.73 16.44
N LEU A 30 22.44 -2.47 15.59
CA LEU A 30 22.29 -3.91 15.46
C LEU A 30 22.60 -4.64 16.76
N LYS A 31 23.66 -4.25 17.48
CA LYS A 31 23.97 -4.81 18.81
C LYS A 31 22.80 -4.64 19.77
N LYS A 32 22.26 -3.42 19.88
CA LYS A 32 21.12 -3.12 20.76
C LYS A 32 19.88 -3.92 20.40
N VAL A 33 19.56 -4.09 19.11
CA VAL A 33 18.40 -4.87 18.68
C VAL A 33 18.63 -6.37 18.89
N ALA A 34 19.86 -6.85 18.71
CA ALA A 34 20.21 -8.24 18.95
C ALA A 34 20.10 -8.63 20.42
N GLU A 35 20.54 -7.76 21.33
CA GLU A 35 20.35 -7.95 22.78
C GLU A 35 18.86 -8.01 23.17
N GLN A 36 18.02 -7.18 22.54
CA GLN A 36 16.58 -7.18 22.80
C GLN A 36 15.86 -8.39 22.19
N LYS A 37 16.35 -8.90 21.06
CA LYS A 37 15.73 -9.99 20.29
C LYS A 37 16.79 -11.01 19.86
N PRO A 38 17.34 -11.80 20.80
CA PRO A 38 18.46 -12.70 20.53
C PRO A 38 18.07 -13.91 19.67
N GLN A 39 16.77 -14.27 19.64
CA GLN A 39 16.25 -15.39 18.85
C GLN A 39 15.81 -14.99 17.43
N ALA A 40 16.00 -13.72 17.04
CA ALA A 40 15.59 -13.25 15.72
C ALA A 40 16.58 -13.71 14.64
N THR A 41 16.07 -14.34 13.58
CA THR A 41 16.90 -14.73 12.42
C THR A 41 17.36 -13.51 11.60
N TYR A 42 16.63 -12.40 11.68
CA TYR A 42 16.89 -11.19 10.90
C TYR A 42 16.59 -9.92 11.69
N TYR A 43 17.39 -8.88 11.45
CA TYR A 43 17.23 -7.55 12.01
C TYR A 43 16.88 -6.54 10.92
N ASN A 44 15.77 -5.87 11.15
CA ASN A 44 15.12 -4.97 10.23
C ASN A 44 15.56 -3.53 10.52
N VAL A 45 16.16 -2.85 9.53
CA VAL A 45 16.66 -1.47 9.68
C VAL A 45 16.02 -0.56 8.64
N ASP A 46 15.42 0.54 9.10
CA ASP A 46 14.83 1.57 8.26
C ASP A 46 15.91 2.46 7.65
N MET A 47 16.09 2.38 6.33
CA MET A 47 17.13 3.12 5.62
C MET A 47 16.61 4.44 5.03
N ILE A 48 15.50 4.39 4.28
CA ILE A 48 14.96 5.55 3.55
C ILE A 48 13.45 5.61 3.75
N LYS A 49 12.94 6.83 3.99
CA LYS A 49 11.53 7.16 3.88
C LYS A 49 11.37 8.16 2.75
N TYR A 50 10.47 7.88 1.82
CA TYR A 50 10.24 8.75 0.66
C TYR A 50 8.73 8.85 0.39
N GLN A 51 8.37 9.91 -0.33
CA GLN A 51 7.02 10.13 -0.84
C GLN A 51 7.08 10.13 -2.36
N VAL A 52 6.10 9.48 -2.98
CA VAL A 52 5.97 9.40 -4.42
C VAL A 52 5.02 10.52 -4.86
N SER A 53 5.45 11.33 -5.82
CA SER A 53 4.57 12.28 -6.51
C SER A 53 3.54 11.51 -7.34
N ALA A 54 2.29 11.97 -7.34
CA ALA A 54 1.22 11.27 -8.03
C ALA A 54 0.42 12.24 -8.89
N ASP A 55 0.26 11.90 -10.17
CA ASP A 55 -0.39 12.72 -11.19
C ASP A 55 -1.85 12.31 -11.36
N GLY A 56 -2.61 12.45 -10.28
CA GLY A 56 -4.04 12.19 -10.28
C GLY A 56 -4.39 10.71 -10.51
N ILE A 57 -5.44 10.46 -11.30
CA ILE A 57 -6.02 9.12 -11.50
C ILE A 57 -5.11 8.16 -12.29
N GLN A 58 -4.09 8.67 -12.96
CA GLN A 58 -3.14 7.82 -13.71
C GLN A 58 -2.15 7.12 -12.78
N SER A 59 -1.82 7.74 -11.65
CA SER A 59 -0.93 7.16 -10.64
C SER A 59 -1.66 6.30 -9.60
N THR A 60 -2.97 6.10 -9.75
CA THR A 60 -3.75 5.23 -8.85
C THR A 60 -3.87 3.82 -9.43
N PRO A 61 -3.41 2.77 -8.70
CA PRO A 61 -3.47 1.38 -9.19
C PRO A 61 -4.90 0.82 -9.24
N LEU A 62 -5.83 1.44 -8.52
CA LEU A 62 -7.25 1.09 -8.53
C LEU A 62 -8.09 2.37 -8.64
N ASN A 63 -8.70 2.55 -9.81
CA ASN A 63 -9.59 3.67 -10.07
C ASN A 63 -10.98 3.35 -9.56
N LEU A 64 -11.59 4.29 -8.85
CA LEU A 64 -12.89 4.12 -8.20
C LEU A 64 -13.84 5.25 -8.58
N ALA A 65 -15.06 4.88 -8.93
CA ALA A 65 -16.18 5.79 -9.05
C ALA A 65 -17.32 5.29 -8.16
N VAL A 66 -17.82 6.16 -7.29
CA VAL A 66 -18.90 5.82 -6.36
C VAL A 66 -20.10 6.71 -6.64
N SER A 67 -21.26 6.10 -6.83
CA SER A 67 -22.53 6.82 -6.96
C SER A 67 -23.52 6.33 -5.92
N TRP A 68 -24.14 7.27 -5.22
CA TRP A 68 -25.22 7.04 -4.29
C TRP A 68 -26.51 7.58 -4.92
N ARG A 69 -27.54 6.75 -4.98
CA ARG A 69 -28.90 7.15 -5.38
C ARG A 69 -29.86 6.59 -4.37
N GLY A 70 -30.85 7.36 -3.92
CA GLY A 70 -31.81 6.82 -2.98
C GLY A 70 -33.01 7.73 -2.79
N ASP A 71 -34.12 7.11 -2.45
CA ASP A 71 -35.25 7.79 -1.83
C ASP A 71 -35.06 7.78 -0.30
N GLY A 72 -35.90 8.48 0.46
CA GLY A 72 -35.73 8.61 1.91
C GLY A 72 -35.75 7.28 2.70
N THR A 73 -36.00 6.14 2.04
CA THR A 73 -36.17 4.82 2.66
C THR A 73 -35.19 3.77 2.10
N ASN A 74 -34.80 3.87 0.83
CA ASN A 74 -33.91 2.93 0.13
C ASN A 74 -32.78 3.66 -0.58
N ILE A 75 -31.58 3.11 -0.47
CA ILE A 75 -30.37 3.70 -1.02
C ILE A 75 -29.62 2.64 -1.82
N ASP A 76 -29.49 2.93 -3.10
CA ASP A 76 -28.70 2.22 -4.08
C ASP A 76 -27.29 2.82 -4.13
N LEU A 77 -26.33 2.02 -3.70
CA LEU A 77 -24.90 2.23 -3.84
C LEU A 77 -24.42 1.51 -5.09
N ARG A 78 -23.68 2.24 -5.94
CA ARG A 78 -22.92 1.66 -7.04
C ARG A 78 -21.46 2.07 -6.91
N ILE A 79 -20.56 1.08 -6.92
CA ILE A 79 -19.11 1.26 -6.93
C ILE A 79 -18.57 0.64 -8.21
N ASP A 80 -18.10 1.46 -9.12
CA ASP A 80 -17.37 1.00 -10.30
C ASP A 80 -15.87 1.05 -9.97
N TYR A 81 -15.16 -0.06 -10.20
CA TYR A 81 -13.72 -0.17 -10.00
C TYR A 81 -13.02 -0.62 -11.28
N LYS A 82 -11.84 -0.05 -11.52
CA LYS A 82 -10.99 -0.40 -12.66
C LYS A 82 -9.54 -0.50 -12.20
N TYR A 83 -8.96 -1.68 -12.33
CA TYR A 83 -7.54 -1.89 -12.14
C TYR A 83 -6.75 -1.17 -13.23
N ASN A 84 -5.75 -0.39 -12.82
CA ASN A 84 -4.91 0.40 -13.70
C ASN A 84 -3.48 -0.16 -13.66
N THR A 85 -3.09 -0.85 -14.73
CA THR A 85 -1.73 -1.40 -14.90
C THR A 85 -0.69 -0.32 -15.15
N GLU A 86 -1.08 0.84 -15.70
CA GLU A 86 -0.17 1.93 -16.08
C GLU A 86 0.35 2.69 -14.85
N ALA A 87 -0.37 2.61 -13.72
CA ALA A 87 0.08 3.17 -12.46
C ALA A 87 1.26 2.42 -11.83
N LEU A 88 1.59 1.22 -12.33
CA LEU A 88 2.59 0.33 -11.76
C LEU A 88 3.80 0.23 -12.69
N ALA A 89 5.00 0.16 -12.09
CA ALA A 89 6.22 -0.05 -12.86
C ALA A 89 6.27 -1.42 -13.56
N ALA A 90 5.63 -2.43 -12.96
CA ALA A 90 5.40 -3.73 -13.55
C ALA A 90 3.97 -4.20 -13.21
N PRO A 91 3.22 -4.77 -14.18
CA PRO A 91 1.85 -5.21 -13.96
C PRO A 91 1.83 -6.40 -13.00
N VAL A 92 1.28 -6.19 -11.80
CA VAL A 92 1.12 -7.22 -10.77
C VAL A 92 -0.29 -7.17 -10.19
N PRO A 93 -0.90 -8.33 -9.88
CA PRO A 93 -2.25 -8.36 -9.34
C PRO A 93 -2.33 -7.64 -7.98
N LEU A 94 -3.48 -7.04 -7.73
CA LEU A 94 -3.88 -6.59 -6.40
C LEU A 94 -4.54 -7.77 -5.68
N HIS A 95 -4.17 -7.94 -4.42
CA HIS A 95 -4.67 -8.95 -3.50
C HIS A 95 -5.48 -8.29 -2.38
N ASP A 96 -6.35 -9.08 -1.75
CA ASP A 96 -7.15 -8.66 -0.59
C ASP A 96 -7.86 -7.32 -0.78
N ILE A 97 -8.40 -7.08 -1.99
CA ILE A 97 -9.10 -5.83 -2.33
C ILE A 97 -10.38 -5.77 -1.52
N ASN A 98 -10.43 -5.05 -0.40
CA ASN A 98 -11.59 -4.95 0.47
C ASN A 98 -12.24 -3.56 0.36
N PHE A 99 -13.51 -3.53 -0.06
CA PHE A 99 -14.33 -2.31 -0.11
C PHE A 99 -15.08 -2.11 1.20
N LEU A 100 -14.65 -1.14 2.02
CA LEU A 100 -15.26 -0.76 3.30
C LEU A 100 -16.21 0.42 3.09
N VAL A 101 -17.51 0.15 3.14
CA VAL A 101 -18.56 1.17 3.03
C VAL A 101 -19.10 1.51 4.41
N PRO A 102 -18.75 2.67 4.98
CA PRO A 102 -19.47 3.18 6.14
C PRO A 102 -20.87 3.64 5.70
N VAL A 103 -21.89 3.27 6.45
CA VAL A 103 -23.25 3.78 6.27
C VAL A 103 -23.54 4.65 7.48
N ASP A 104 -23.57 5.96 7.29
CA ASP A 104 -23.71 6.94 8.37
C ASP A 104 -25.15 7.48 8.40
N GLY A 105 -25.84 7.33 9.53
CA GLY A 105 -27.21 7.86 9.69
C GLY A 105 -28.27 6.96 10.33
N GLY A 106 -27.96 5.71 10.72
CA GLY A 106 -28.91 4.83 11.42
C GLY A 106 -28.62 3.35 11.21
N ILE A 107 -29.50 2.47 11.69
CA ILE A 107 -29.44 1.03 11.42
C ILE A 107 -29.92 0.80 9.97
N ALA A 108 -28.98 0.57 9.06
CA ALA A 108 -29.28 0.20 7.68
C ALA A 108 -29.28 -1.32 7.52
N LYS A 109 -30.33 -1.87 6.92
CA LYS A 109 -30.40 -3.28 6.52
C LYS A 109 -30.04 -3.40 5.05
N LEU A 110 -28.96 -4.12 4.73
CA LEU A 110 -28.69 -4.50 3.35
C LEU A 110 -29.84 -5.38 2.84
N GLN A 111 -30.54 -4.95 1.80
CA GLN A 111 -31.58 -5.75 1.15
C GLN A 111 -31.00 -6.69 0.10
N ALA A 112 -30.12 -6.15 -0.74
CA ALA A 112 -29.51 -6.90 -1.82
C ALA A 112 -28.13 -6.36 -2.12
N MET A 113 -27.17 -7.24 -2.37
CA MET A 113 -25.90 -6.87 -2.97
C MET A 113 -25.61 -7.81 -4.11
N ILE A 114 -25.32 -7.25 -5.27
CA ILE A 114 -24.97 -7.98 -6.47
C ILE A 114 -23.46 -7.83 -6.64
N PRO A 115 -22.66 -8.77 -6.10
CA PRO A 115 -21.25 -8.83 -6.45
C PRO A 115 -21.12 -9.36 -7.90
N PRO A 116 -20.09 -8.93 -8.64
CA PRO A 116 -19.56 -9.70 -9.76
C PRO A 116 -19.26 -11.14 -9.32
N ALA A 117 -19.37 -12.12 -10.22
CA ALA A 117 -19.06 -13.53 -9.94
C ALA A 117 -17.63 -13.75 -9.38
N THR A 118 -16.74 -12.78 -9.59
CA THR A 118 -15.34 -12.76 -9.12
C THR A 118 -15.16 -12.14 -7.74
N CYS A 119 -16.23 -11.69 -7.08
CA CYS A 119 -16.17 -11.01 -5.78
C CYS A 119 -16.81 -11.85 -4.67
N LYS A 120 -16.06 -12.06 -3.58
CA LYS A 120 -16.57 -12.67 -2.35
C LYS A 120 -17.00 -11.59 -1.37
N ILE A 121 -18.11 -11.80 -0.67
CA ILE A 121 -18.64 -10.85 0.30
C ILE A 121 -18.55 -11.47 1.69
N PHE A 122 -17.96 -10.74 2.63
CA PHE A 122 -17.99 -11.05 4.05
C PHE A 122 -18.60 -9.89 4.83
N TRP A 123 -19.59 -10.21 5.67
CA TRP A 123 -20.28 -9.23 6.50
C TRP A 123 -19.81 -9.37 7.96
N SER A 124 -19.27 -8.28 8.51
CA SER A 124 -19.10 -8.15 9.96
C SER A 124 -19.69 -6.81 10.42
N ARG A 125 -18.86 -5.79 10.61
CA ARG A 125 -19.24 -4.40 10.96
C ARG A 125 -19.28 -3.47 9.75
N TYR A 126 -18.64 -3.88 8.65
CA TYR A 126 -18.62 -3.24 7.35
C TYR A 126 -18.90 -4.31 6.30
N ALA A 127 -19.39 -3.91 5.12
CA ALA A 127 -19.27 -4.77 3.94
C ALA A 127 -17.78 -4.97 3.68
N ASN A 128 -17.28 -6.20 3.60
CA ASN A 128 -15.96 -6.50 3.05
C ASN A 128 -16.18 -7.27 1.76
N ILE A 129 -15.83 -6.66 0.64
CA ILE A 129 -15.99 -7.27 -0.68
C ILE A 129 -14.60 -7.51 -1.23
N THR A 130 -14.21 -8.77 -1.44
CA THR A 130 -12.92 -9.17 -2.01
C THR A 130 -13.07 -9.51 -3.48
N CYS A 131 -12.51 -8.70 -4.37
CA CYS A 131 -12.57 -8.90 -5.82
C CYS A 131 -11.18 -9.22 -6.41
N LEU A 132 -11.15 -9.99 -7.50
CA LEU A 132 -9.96 -10.15 -8.33
C LEU A 132 -9.64 -8.84 -9.07
N ALA A 133 -8.35 -8.59 -9.36
CA ALA A 133 -7.92 -7.43 -10.14
C ALA A 133 -8.57 -7.44 -11.53
N GLY A 134 -9.17 -6.32 -11.93
CA GLY A 134 -9.89 -6.19 -13.20
C GLY A 134 -10.82 -4.99 -13.25
N VAL A 135 -11.85 -5.07 -14.09
CA VAL A 135 -12.92 -4.08 -14.18
C VAL A 135 -14.21 -4.71 -13.65
N GLY A 136 -14.91 -4.02 -12.76
CA GLY A 136 -16.17 -4.51 -12.22
C GLY A 136 -17.01 -3.41 -11.59
N ALA A 137 -18.26 -3.76 -11.34
CA ALA A 137 -19.22 -2.89 -10.66
C ALA A 137 -19.87 -3.65 -9.50
N LEU A 138 -19.96 -3.02 -8.35
CA LEU A 138 -20.66 -3.51 -7.17
C LEU A 138 -21.92 -2.69 -6.99
N LEU A 139 -23.06 -3.37 -6.91
CA LEU A 139 -24.34 -2.73 -6.62
C LEU A 139 -24.85 -3.24 -5.28
N GLY A 140 -25.16 -2.33 -4.36
CA GLY A 140 -25.73 -2.62 -3.06
C GLY A 140 -26.98 -1.77 -2.83
N ARG A 141 -28.07 -2.39 -2.37
CA ARG A 141 -29.29 -1.70 -1.93
C ARG A 141 -29.41 -1.82 -0.43
N PHE A 142 -29.51 -0.68 0.23
CA PHE A 142 -29.70 -0.54 1.66
C PHE A 142 -31.10 0.00 1.95
N GLN A 143 -31.83 -0.63 2.84
CA GLN A 143 -33.07 -0.12 3.40
C GLN A 143 -32.79 0.50 4.76
N MET A 144 -33.21 1.74 4.96
CA MET A 144 -33.04 2.47 6.20
C MET A 144 -34.15 2.09 7.18
N ILE A 145 -33.78 1.74 8.41
CA ILE A 145 -34.73 1.51 9.50
C ILE A 145 -34.97 2.81 10.28
N GLU A 146 -33.95 3.67 10.39
CA GLU A 146 -34.04 4.98 11.05
C GLU A 146 -33.21 6.02 10.29
N GLY A 147 -33.81 7.20 10.07
CA GLY A 147 -33.15 8.40 9.54
C GLY A 147 -32.81 8.37 8.03
N PRO A 148 -32.62 9.55 7.40
CA PRO A 148 -32.06 9.64 6.07
C PRO A 148 -30.55 9.31 6.12
N CYS A 149 -30.08 8.34 5.34
CA CYS A 149 -28.64 8.08 5.26
C CYS A 149 -27.92 9.26 4.64
N LYS A 150 -26.74 9.56 5.16
CA LYS A 150 -25.80 10.44 4.48
C LYS A 150 -24.81 9.60 3.68
N PRO A 151 -24.53 9.94 2.41
CA PRO A 151 -23.44 9.33 1.66
C PRO A 151 -22.15 9.48 2.46
N SER A 152 -21.47 8.37 2.72
CA SER A 152 -20.19 8.37 3.43
C SER A 152 -19.04 7.97 2.52
N GLN A 153 -17.82 8.24 2.97
CA GLN A 153 -16.62 7.99 2.18
C GLN A 153 -16.30 6.50 2.16
N LEU A 154 -16.34 5.88 0.98
CA LEU A 154 -15.81 4.55 0.73
C LEU A 154 -14.31 4.53 1.08
N ALA A 155 -13.90 3.54 1.85
CA ALA A 155 -12.50 3.20 2.04
C ALA A 155 -12.19 1.90 1.30
N VAL A 156 -11.06 1.84 0.61
CA VAL A 156 -10.59 0.60 -0.01
C VAL A 156 -9.23 0.22 0.54
N GLN A 157 -9.08 -1.08 0.79
CA GLN A 157 -7.84 -1.72 1.19
C GLN A 157 -7.42 -2.72 0.13
N PHE A 158 -6.13 -2.81 -0.14
CA PHE A 158 -5.57 -3.86 -0.99
C PHE A 158 -4.08 -3.97 -0.70
N THR A 159 -3.52 -5.12 -1.04
CA THR A 159 -2.09 -5.40 -0.96
C THR A 159 -1.58 -5.82 -2.34
N SER A 160 -0.30 -5.61 -2.61
CA SER A 160 0.34 -6.13 -3.80
C SER A 160 1.81 -6.40 -3.52
N GLU A 161 2.32 -7.51 -4.03
CA GLU A 161 3.70 -7.94 -3.91
C GLU A 161 4.34 -8.09 -5.29
N GLY A 162 5.63 -7.76 -5.40
CA GLY A 162 6.40 -7.90 -6.63
C GLY A 162 6.58 -6.62 -7.45
N SER A 163 5.94 -5.51 -7.07
CA SER A 163 6.06 -4.23 -7.80
C SER A 163 6.08 -3.01 -6.86
N THR A 164 6.39 -1.85 -7.42
CA THR A 164 6.34 -0.54 -6.75
C THR A 164 5.55 0.45 -7.59
N LEU A 165 4.95 1.45 -6.92
CA LEU A 165 4.31 2.58 -7.58
C LEU A 165 5.34 3.63 -8.03
N SER A 166 6.51 3.68 -7.40
CA SER A 166 7.56 4.65 -7.73
C SER A 166 8.46 4.23 -8.87
N GLY A 167 8.47 2.94 -9.25
CA GLY A 167 9.45 2.38 -10.18
C GLY A 167 10.89 2.36 -9.66
N CYS A 168 11.15 2.86 -8.45
CA CYS A 168 12.49 2.89 -7.88
C CYS A 168 13.03 1.47 -7.67
N ASP A 169 14.33 1.32 -7.92
CA ASP A 169 15.10 0.14 -7.55
C ASP A 169 16.30 0.51 -6.69
N ILE A 170 16.87 -0.49 -6.03
CA ILE A 170 18.04 -0.32 -5.16
C ILE A 170 19.17 -1.19 -5.69
N GLN A 171 20.36 -0.62 -5.75
CA GLN A 171 21.58 -1.31 -6.13
C GLN A 171 22.64 -1.09 -5.05
N LEU A 172 23.40 -2.15 -4.75
CA LEU A 172 24.60 -2.01 -3.91
C LEU A 172 25.77 -1.55 -4.76
N VAL A 173 26.53 -0.61 -4.22
CA VAL A 173 27.80 -0.17 -4.79
C VAL A 173 28.94 -0.77 -3.96
N GLY A 174 29.89 -1.42 -4.63
CA GLY A 174 31.02 -2.12 -3.99
C GLY A 174 30.85 -3.63 -3.90
N THR A 175 31.90 -4.32 -3.44
CA THR A 175 32.01 -5.79 -3.50
C THR A 175 31.86 -6.48 -2.14
N GLY A 176 31.82 -5.73 -1.04
CA GLY A 176 31.80 -6.29 0.32
C GLY A 176 30.45 -6.82 0.80
N TYR A 177 29.37 -6.52 0.08
CA TYR A 177 28.00 -6.89 0.45
C TYR A 177 27.23 -7.38 -0.77
N ARG A 178 26.28 -8.30 -0.55
CA ARG A 178 25.34 -8.74 -1.59
C ARG A 178 23.89 -8.60 -1.13
N LEU A 179 23.05 -8.16 -2.04
CA LEU A 179 21.60 -8.26 -1.88
C LEU A 179 21.22 -9.71 -2.12
N SER A 180 20.59 -10.38 -1.16
CA SER A 180 20.02 -11.72 -1.46
C SER A 180 18.54 -11.68 -1.80
N LEU A 181 17.83 -10.64 -1.36
CA LEU A 181 16.43 -10.43 -1.72
C LEU A 181 16.08 -8.94 -1.67
N VAL A 182 15.39 -8.48 -2.71
CA VAL A 182 14.75 -7.17 -2.76
C VAL A 182 13.24 -7.41 -2.77
N LYS A 183 12.58 -7.18 -1.63
CA LYS A 183 11.14 -7.36 -1.52
C LYS A 183 10.42 -6.05 -1.87
N LYS A 184 9.71 -6.05 -2.99
CA LYS A 184 8.88 -4.92 -3.43
C LYS A 184 7.41 -5.20 -3.06
N ARG A 185 6.78 -4.30 -2.32
CA ARG A 185 5.37 -4.40 -1.96
C ARG A 185 4.77 -3.02 -1.73
N PHE A 186 3.48 -2.88 -1.99
CA PHE A 186 2.69 -1.71 -1.60
C PHE A 186 1.32 -2.15 -1.09
N ALA A 187 0.71 -1.32 -0.27
CA ALA A 187 -0.62 -1.56 0.27
C ALA A 187 -1.39 -0.24 0.38
N ALA A 188 -2.70 -0.29 0.14
CA ALA A 188 -3.61 0.80 0.45
C ALA A 188 -4.22 0.57 1.84
N GLY A 189 -4.04 1.54 2.74
CA GLY A 189 -4.62 1.49 4.09
C GLY A 189 -6.06 2.02 4.16
N GLN A 190 -6.29 3.24 3.69
CA GLN A 190 -7.63 3.84 3.59
C GLN A 190 -7.67 4.74 2.35
N PHE A 191 -7.99 4.14 1.20
CA PHE A 191 -8.15 4.92 -0.03
C PHE A 191 -9.53 5.59 -0.03
N LYS A 192 -9.58 6.91 0.14
CA LYS A 192 -10.82 7.69 0.24
C LYS A 192 -11.07 8.48 -1.04
N HIS A 193 -12.26 8.34 -1.61
CA HIS A 193 -12.68 8.90 -2.91
C HIS A 193 -12.67 10.46 -3.01
N GLN A 194 -12.31 11.20 -1.96
CA GLN A 194 -12.39 12.67 -1.96
C GLN A 194 -11.20 13.44 -1.34
N LYS A 195 -10.13 12.76 -0.89
CA LYS A 195 -8.94 13.49 -0.42
C LYS A 195 -7.68 12.97 -1.10
N GLN A 196 -7.07 13.89 -1.84
CA GLN A 196 -5.72 13.79 -2.38
C GLN A 196 -4.74 13.32 -1.29
N TRP A 197 -4.14 12.18 -1.59
CA TRP A 197 -2.78 11.75 -1.31
C TRP A 197 -2.23 11.97 0.10
N LEU A 198 -2.14 10.87 0.84
CA LEU A 198 -1.04 10.59 1.78
C LEU A 198 -0.97 9.08 1.96
N THR A 199 -0.49 8.38 0.94
CA THR A 199 -0.04 7.00 1.11
C THR A 199 1.44 7.04 1.39
N VAL A 200 1.80 7.01 2.68
CA VAL A 200 3.18 6.81 3.13
C VAL A 200 3.58 5.41 2.69
N PHE A 201 4.31 5.31 1.59
CA PHE A 201 4.90 4.04 1.15
C PHE A 201 6.18 3.82 1.94
N SER A 202 6.06 3.05 3.03
CA SER A 202 7.24 2.48 3.67
C SER A 202 7.73 1.33 2.81
N LEU A 203 8.79 1.55 2.04
CA LEU A 203 9.54 0.46 1.40
C LEU A 203 10.26 -0.30 2.52
N TRP A 204 9.76 -1.49 2.82
CA TRP A 204 10.31 -2.34 3.87
C TRP A 204 11.26 -3.38 3.27
N PHE A 205 12.52 -3.27 3.70
CA PHE A 205 13.61 -4.26 3.70
C PHE A 205 14.43 -4.46 2.43
N VAL A 206 15.69 -4.05 2.57
CA VAL A 206 16.83 -4.55 1.81
C VAL A 206 17.46 -5.65 2.64
N TYR A 207 17.45 -6.89 2.15
CA TYR A 207 18.18 -7.99 2.77
C TYR A 207 19.64 -7.94 2.32
N ILE A 208 20.51 -7.41 3.19
CA ILE A 208 21.96 -7.39 2.96
C ILE A 208 22.55 -8.62 3.64
N ASN A 209 22.93 -9.62 2.84
CA ASN A 209 23.71 -10.73 3.34
C ASN A 209 25.18 -10.36 3.21
N ALA A 210 25.79 -9.98 4.32
CA ALA A 210 27.23 -9.78 4.41
C ALA A 210 27.91 -11.16 4.46
N HIS A 211 28.23 -11.74 3.31
CA HIS A 211 29.24 -12.80 3.28
C HIS A 211 30.62 -12.13 3.30
N GLY A 212 31.03 -11.74 4.50
CA GLY A 212 32.39 -11.34 4.83
C GLY A 212 32.54 -11.62 6.32
N HIS A 213 33.56 -12.40 6.69
CA HIS A 213 33.87 -12.73 8.08
C HIS A 213 33.58 -11.54 9.01
N PHE A 214 32.52 -11.64 9.81
CA PHE A 214 32.48 -10.90 11.05
C PHE A 214 33.64 -11.46 11.88
N PRO A 215 34.61 -10.63 12.31
CA PRO A 215 35.54 -11.06 13.34
C PRO A 215 34.68 -11.42 14.53
N THR A 216 34.84 -12.66 14.98
CA THR A 216 34.30 -13.16 16.24
C THR A 216 34.57 -12.12 17.32
N ILE A 217 33.52 -11.78 18.08
CA ILE A 217 33.66 -11.04 19.34
C ILE A 217 34.60 -11.81 20.26
#